data_AF-A0A8B9GSG7-F1
#
_entry.id   AF-A0A8B9GSG7-F1
#
_cell.length_a   1.000
_cell.length_b   1.000
_cell.length_c   1.000
_cell.angle_alpha   90.00
_cell.angle_beta   90.00
_cell.angle_gamma   90.00
#
_symmetry.space_group_name_H-M   'P 1'
#
loop_
_entity.id
_entity.type
_entity.pdbx_description
1 polymer ?
#
loop_
_entity_poly.entity_id
_entity_poly.type
_entity_poly.pdbx_seq_one_letter_code
_entity_poly.pdbx_strand_id
1 'polypeptide(L)' 'MRSGSALLLVLLLGSLQLSSSAPAAAPVPDCCFKFATVKKIPLRMVESYIETHSHCELKAIV' A
#
# COMPACT_ATOMS: atom_id res chain seq x y z
N MET A 1 42.42 -9.12 25.99
CA MET A 1 42.06 -8.89 24.57
C MET A 1 40.84 -9.74 24.22
N ARG A 2 39.63 -9.32 24.61
CA ARG A 2 38.40 -10.13 24.42
C ARG A 2 37.17 -9.25 24.12
N SER A 3 37.41 -8.05 23.60
CA SER A 3 36.39 -7.00 23.40
C SER A 3 36.04 -6.78 21.91
N GLY A 4 36.95 -7.09 20.97
CA GLY A 4 36.72 -6.85 19.54
C GLY A 4 35.64 -7.73 18.90
N SER A 5 35.61 -9.02 19.24
CA SER A 5 34.63 -9.96 18.67
C SER A 5 33.19 -9.69 19.15
N ALA A 6 33.02 -9.18 20.36
CA ALA A 6 31.71 -8.82 20.90
C ALA A 6 31.14 -7.58 20.20
N LEU A 7 31.97 -6.57 19.93
CA LEU A 7 31.57 -5.38 19.17
C LEU A 7 31.15 -5.73 17.73
N LEU A 8 31.86 -6.64 17.09
CA LEU A 8 31.50 -7.13 15.75
C LEU A 8 30.13 -7.81 15.73
N LEU A 9 29.84 -8.64 16.73
CA LEU A 9 28.51 -9.29 16.86
C LEU A 9 27.41 -8.25 17.07
N VAL A 10 27.61 -7.26 17.93
CA VAL A 10 26.63 -6.19 18.17
C VAL A 10 26.35 -5.38 16.90
N LEU A 11 27.39 -5.05 16.13
CA LEU A 11 27.25 -4.33 14.85
C LEU A 11 26.51 -5.17 13.79
N LEU A 12 26.78 -6.48 13.73
CA LEU A 12 26.11 -7.43 12.83
C LEU A 12 24.63 -7.63 13.19
N LEU A 13 24.28 -7.68 14.49
CA LEU A 13 22.89 -7.80 14.92
C LEU A 13 22.12 -6.48 14.72
N GLY A 14 22.76 -5.32 14.94
CA GLY A 14 22.12 -4.01 14.77
C GLY A 14 21.72 -3.69 13.33
N SER A 15 22.54 -4.09 12.35
CA SER A 15 22.20 -3.92 10.93
C SER A 15 21.07 -4.85 10.47
N LEU A 16 20.94 -6.03 11.09
CA LEU A 16 19.86 -6.98 10.78
C LEU A 16 18.49 -6.51 11.30
N GLN A 17 18.46 -5.80 12.43
CA GLN A 17 17.22 -5.29 13.02
C GLN A 17 16.66 -4.08 12.26
N LEU A 18 17.49 -3.30 11.56
CA LEU A 18 17.07 -2.07 10.88
C LEU A 18 16.24 -2.33 9.61
N SER A 19 16.30 -3.53 9.04
CA SER A 19 15.57 -3.91 7.82
C SER A 19 14.13 -4.41 8.09
N SER A 20 13.73 -4.59 9.34
CA SER A 20 12.42 -5.19 9.68
C SER A 20 11.33 -4.18 10.05
N SER A 21 11.65 -2.89 10.10
CA SER A 21 10.66 -1.82 10.31
C SER A 21 10.15 -1.28 8.97
N ALA A 22 9.60 -2.17 8.14
CA ALA A 22 8.74 -1.72 7.04
C ALA A 22 7.42 -1.26 7.68
N PRO A 23 7.01 0.01 7.54
CA PRO A 23 5.68 0.41 7.96
C PRO A 23 4.68 -0.50 7.23
N ALA A 24 3.68 -1.01 7.96
CA ALA A 24 2.55 -1.67 7.32
C ALA A 24 2.07 -0.74 6.21
N ALA A 25 2.11 -1.20 4.97
CA ALA A 25 1.68 -0.40 3.83
C ALA A 25 0.29 0.14 4.17
N ALA A 26 0.14 1.46 4.16
CA ALA A 26 -1.17 2.07 4.33
C ALA A 26 -2.12 1.39 3.34
N PRO A 27 -3.35 1.03 3.74
CA PRO A 27 -4.29 0.41 2.83
C PRO A 27 -4.36 1.30 1.58
N VAL A 28 -4.02 0.71 0.43
CA VAL A 28 -4.07 1.43 -0.84
C VAL A 28 -5.53 1.86 -1.00
N PRO A 29 -5.83 3.16 -1.05
CA PRO A 29 -7.22 3.59 -1.22
C PRO A 29 -7.75 2.99 -2.52
N ASP A 30 -8.96 2.44 -2.50
CA ASP A 30 -9.63 1.95 -3.69
C ASP A 30 -9.85 3.11 -4.66
N CYS A 31 -8.92 3.25 -5.61
CA CYS A 31 -8.88 4.31 -6.61
C CYS A 31 -9.03 3.72 -8.01
N CYS A 32 -9.76 4.46 -8.86
CA CYS A 32 -9.80 4.18 -10.27
C CYS A 32 -8.68 4.94 -10.99
N PHE A 33 -7.93 4.24 -11.83
CA PHE A 33 -6.88 4.85 -12.66
C PHE A 33 -7.35 5.14 -14.08
N LYS A 34 -8.49 4.55 -14.49
CA LYS A 34 -9.15 4.73 -15.79
C LYS A 34 -10.65 4.54 -15.66
N PHE A 35 -11.41 5.23 -16.51
CA PHE A 35 -12.84 5.03 -16.64
C PHE A 35 -13.16 3.83 -17.55
N ALA A 36 -14.34 3.24 -17.37
CA ALA A 36 -14.83 2.20 -18.25
C ALA A 36 -14.95 2.72 -19.69
N THR A 37 -14.48 1.93 -20.67
CA THR A 37 -14.59 2.28 -22.10
C THR A 37 -16.03 2.18 -22.61
N VAL A 38 -16.89 1.47 -21.88
CA VAL A 38 -18.32 1.36 -22.18
C VAL A 38 -18.99 2.73 -21.97
N LYS A 39 -19.58 3.28 -23.03
CA LYS A 39 -20.26 4.58 -22.98
C LYS A 39 -21.50 4.62 -22.08
N LYS A 40 -22.19 3.48 -21.91
CA LYS A 40 -23.39 3.37 -21.07
C LYS A 40 -23.44 2.02 -20.38
N ILE A 41 -23.38 2.01 -19.06
CA ILE A 41 -23.56 0.82 -18.25
C ILE A 41 -25.07 0.54 -18.16
N PRO A 42 -25.56 -0.64 -18.55
CA PRO A 42 -26.97 -0.99 -18.39
C PRO A 42 -27.34 -1.03 -16.91
N LEU A 43 -28.27 -0.18 -16.47
CA LEU A 43 -28.66 -0.09 -15.05
C LEU A 43 -29.13 -1.43 -14.46
N ARG A 44 -29.73 -2.30 -15.27
CA ARG A 44 -30.15 -3.65 -14.85
C ARG A 44 -29.02 -4.56 -14.38
N MET A 45 -27.76 -4.21 -14.67
CA MET A 45 -26.57 -4.96 -14.26
C MET A 45 -25.88 -4.34 -13.05
N VAL A 46 -26.34 -3.18 -12.57
CA VAL A 46 -25.74 -2.47 -11.43
C VAL A 46 -26.51 -2.87 -10.16
N GLU A 47 -25.85 -3.56 -9.25
CA GLU A 47 -26.46 -3.97 -7.97
C GLU A 47 -26.30 -2.90 -6.88
N SER A 48 -25.13 -2.25 -6.84
CA SER A 48 -24.78 -1.21 -5.89
C SER A 48 -23.68 -0.33 -6.48
N TYR A 49 -23.39 0.78 -5.81
CA TYR A 49 -22.24 1.60 -6.16
C TYR A 49 -21.53 2.15 -4.92
N ILE A 50 -20.24 2.44 -5.06
CA ILE A 50 -19.46 3.17 -4.05
C ILE A 50 -18.73 4.34 -4.70
N GLU A 51 -18.46 5.39 -3.92
CA GLU A 51 -17.59 6.48 -4.35
C GLU A 51 -16.14 6.18 -3.97
N THR A 52 -15.22 6.42 -4.91
CA THR A 52 -13.78 6.31 -4.64
C THR A 52 -13.33 7.29 -3.56
N HIS A 53 -12.25 6.96 -2.86
CA HIS A 53 -11.73 7.78 -1.77
C HIS A 53 -11.45 9.24 -2.19
N SER A 54 -11.59 10.18 -1.25
CA SER A 54 -11.42 11.61 -1.51
C SER A 54 -10.00 11.99 -2.00
N HIS A 55 -9.01 11.17 -1.67
CA HIS A 55 -7.60 11.35 -2.07
C HIS A 55 -7.24 10.73 -3.42
N CYS A 56 -8.17 10.06 -4.11
CA CYS A 56 -7.89 9.54 -5.45
C CYS A 56 -7.75 10.69 -6.46
N GLU A 57 -6.78 10.56 -7.38
CA GLU A 57 -6.55 11.53 -8.47
C GLU A 57 -7.79 11.67 -9.35
N LEU A 58 -8.49 10.56 -9.61
CA LEU A 58 -9.75 10.54 -10.33
C LEU A 58 -10.91 10.33 -9.35
N LYS A 59 -11.92 11.19 -9.49
CA LYS A 59 -13.22 11.00 -8.84
C LYS A 59 -14.05 10.04 -9.66
N ALA A 60 -14.40 8.90 -9.07
CA ALA A 60 -15.14 7.85 -9.76
C ALA A 60 -16.17 7.16 -8.85
N ILE A 61 -17.05 6.41 -9.51
CA ILE A 61 -18.03 5.51 -8.91
C ILE A 61 -17.71 4.10 -9.43
N VAL A 62 -17.72 3.11 -8.54
CA VAL A 62 -17.51 1.68 -8.85
C VAL A 62 -18.81 0.93 -8.66
#